data_AF-A0A8J7A9K0-F1
#
_entry.id   AF-A0A8J7A9K0-F1
#
_cell.length_a   1.000
_cell.length_b   1.000
_cell.length_c   1.000
_cell.angle_alpha   90.00
_cell.angle_beta   90.00
_cell.angle_gamma   90.00
#
_symmetry.space_group_name_H-M   'P 1'
#
loop_
_entity.id
_entity.type
_entity.pdbx_description
1 polymer ?
#
loop_
_entity_poly.entity_id
_entity_poly.type
_entity_poly.pdbx_seq_one_letter_code
_entity_poly.pdbx_strand_id
1 'polypeptide(L)'
;MPQIELKRILGETCQTYGWTLHAIEIMPDHVHVFVQADHTTAPVEIAKTMKSISAVHIFSTFKDLKKRRFWGSGLWSDGTFYSSVGGASEEAVKQYIATQKQRG
;
A
#
# COMPACT_ATOMS: atom_id res chain seq x y z
N MET A 1 16.37 1.17 3.89
CA MET A 1 15.54 0.23 4.70
C MET A 1 14.33 -0.19 3.87
N PRO A 2 13.87 -1.46 3.94
CA PRO A 2 12.77 -1.96 3.10
C PRO A 2 11.48 -1.12 3.17
N GLN A 3 11.17 -0.53 4.34
CA GLN A 3 9.97 0.29 4.53
C GLN A 3 10.03 1.62 3.76
N ILE A 4 11.19 2.30 3.76
CA ILE A 4 11.38 3.55 3.00
C ILE A 4 11.19 3.27 1.51
N GLU A 5 11.78 2.16 1.05
CA GLU A 5 11.70 1.76 -0.35
C GLU A 5 10.28 1.36 -0.74
N LEU A 6 9.55 0.72 0.17
CA LEU A 6 8.14 0.37 -0.02
C LEU A 6 7.26 1.61 -0.13
N LYS A 7 7.45 2.61 0.74
CA LYS A 7 6.74 3.90 0.63
C LYS A 7 7.06 4.59 -0.71
N ARG A 8 8.33 4.59 -1.11
CA ARG A 8 8.78 5.20 -2.37
C ARG A 8 8.11 4.57 -3.59
N ILE A 9 8.21 3.24 -3.74
CA ILE A 9 7.67 2.55 -4.93
C ILE A 9 6.14 2.63 -5.00
N LEU A 10 5.43 2.61 -3.87
CA LEU A 10 3.98 2.80 -3.85
C LEU A 10 3.58 4.22 -4.26
N GLY A 11 4.33 5.23 -3.81
CA GLY A 11 4.15 6.62 -4.27
C GLY A 11 4.38 6.79 -5.77
N GLU A 12 5.45 6.19 -6.30
CA GLU A 12 5.76 6.21 -7.75
C GLU A 12 4.73 5.46 -8.57
N THR A 13 4.21 4.35 -8.05
CA THR A 13 3.11 3.61 -8.67
C THR A 13 1.88 4.51 -8.78
N CYS A 14 1.49 5.21 -7.71
CA CYS A 14 0.37 6.15 -7.80
C CYS A 14 0.59 7.23 -8.88
N GLN A 15 1.77 7.85 -8.92
CA GLN A 15 2.09 8.87 -9.92
C GLN A 15 2.01 8.32 -11.35
N THR A 16 2.55 7.12 -11.58
CA THR A 16 2.57 6.46 -12.90
C THR A 16 1.16 6.20 -13.44
N TYR A 17 0.22 5.85 -12.55
CA TYR A 17 -1.16 5.53 -12.92
C TYR A 17 -2.12 6.73 -12.78
N GLY A 18 -1.61 7.94 -12.49
CA GLY A 18 -2.43 9.14 -12.33
C GLY A 18 -3.30 9.13 -11.06
N TRP A 19 -2.93 8.33 -10.05
CA TRP A 19 -3.60 8.29 -8.76
C TRP A 19 -2.97 9.28 -7.77
N THR A 20 -3.79 9.87 -6.92
CA THR A 20 -3.31 10.75 -5.84
C THR A 20 -3.14 9.93 -4.56
N LEU A 21 -1.89 9.80 -4.11
CA LEU A 21 -1.59 9.20 -2.81
C LEU A 21 -1.70 10.28 -1.73
N HIS A 22 -2.77 10.21 -0.93
CA HIS A 22 -3.02 11.16 0.15
C HIS A 22 -2.29 10.79 1.43
N ALA A 23 -2.23 9.49 1.75
CA ALA A 23 -1.49 9.00 2.91
C ALA A 23 -1.08 7.53 2.75
N ILE A 24 0.03 7.17 3.38
CA ILE A 24 0.52 5.80 3.47
C ILE A 24 1.13 5.54 4.85
N GLU A 25 0.71 4.45 5.47
CA GLU A 25 1.30 3.97 6.71
C GLU A 25 1.69 2.50 6.61
N ILE A 26 2.93 2.20 7.04
CA ILE A 26 3.47 0.85 7.04
C ILE A 26 3.45 0.33 8.47
N MET A 27 2.71 -0.74 8.68
CA MET A 27 2.71 -1.53 9.90
C MET A 27 3.66 -2.72 9.73
N PRO A 28 4.05 -3.42 10.81
CA PRO A 28 4.96 -4.57 10.71
C PRO A 28 4.47 -5.70 9.79
N ASP A 29 3.15 -5.89 9.66
CA ASP A 29 2.50 -7.00 8.95
C ASP A 29 1.53 -6.57 7.84
N HIS A 30 1.17 -5.28 7.76
CA HIS A 30 0.28 -4.76 6.71
C HIS A 30 0.59 -3.30 6.36
N VAL A 31 -0.03 -2.79 5.28
CA VAL A 31 0.12 -1.40 4.85
C VAL A 31 -1.26 -0.79 4.62
N HIS A 32 -1.46 0.40 5.18
CA HIS A 32 -2.62 1.24 4.91
C HIS A 32 -2.28 2.26 3.85
N VAL A 33 -3.12 2.33 2.81
CA VAL A 33 -2.99 3.29 1.72
C VAL A 33 -4.30 4.04 1.59
N PHE A 34 -4.23 5.37 1.64
CA PHE A 34 -5.35 6.23 1.29
C PHE A 34 -5.04 6.89 -0.05
N VAL A 35 -5.79 6.49 -1.07
CA VAL A 35 -5.55 6.82 -2.47
C VAL A 35 -6.84 7.26 -3.12
N GLN A 36 -6.73 8.25 -3.98
CA GLN A 36 -7.79 8.71 -4.86
C GLN A 36 -7.44 8.37 -6.31
N ALA A 37 -8.36 7.71 -6.99
CA ALA A 37 -8.27 7.35 -8.40
C ALA A 37 -9.54 7.82 -9.14
N ASP A 38 -9.51 7.80 -10.46
CA ASP A 38 -10.70 8.08 -11.27
C ASP A 38 -11.79 7.04 -11.05
N HIS A 39 -13.05 7.44 -11.22
CA HIS A 39 -14.23 6.60 -11.05
C HIS A 39 -14.25 5.33 -11.92
N THR A 40 -13.51 5.31 -13.03
CA THR A 40 -13.35 4.12 -13.89
C THR A 40 -12.36 3.09 -13.35
N THR A 41 -11.54 3.46 -12.37
CA THR A 41 -10.54 2.56 -11.78
C THR A 41 -11.17 1.72 -10.68
N ALA A 42 -11.28 0.41 -10.91
CA ALA A 42 -11.80 -0.51 -9.90
C ALA A 42 -10.83 -0.61 -8.70
N PRO A 43 -11.31 -0.62 -7.43
CA PRO A 43 -10.44 -0.75 -6.25
C PRO A 43 -9.54 -1.98 -6.26
N VAL A 44 -10.03 -3.10 -6.81
CA VAL A 44 -9.25 -4.33 -6.96
C VAL A 44 -8.03 -4.15 -7.88
N GLU A 45 -8.15 -3.34 -8.93
CA GLU A 45 -7.04 -3.06 -9.85
C GLU A 45 -5.96 -2.20 -9.21
N ILE A 46 -6.35 -1.25 -8.35
CA ILE A 46 -5.41 -0.46 -7.55
C ILE A 46 -4.59 -1.38 -6.64
N ALA A 47 -5.28 -2.22 -5.86
CA ALA A 47 -4.64 -3.13 -4.93
C ALA A 47 -3.72 -4.14 -5.63
N LYS A 48 -4.20 -4.75 -6.72
CA LYS A 48 -3.43 -5.72 -7.50
C LYS A 48 -2.17 -5.09 -8.08
N THR A 49 -2.29 -3.88 -8.64
CA THR A 49 -1.17 -3.13 -9.21
C THR A 49 -0.14 -2.79 -8.14
N MET A 50 -0.58 -2.18 -7.03
CA MET A 50 0.30 -1.83 -5.91
C MET A 50 1.03 -3.04 -5.35
N LYS A 51 0.31 -4.15 -5.09
CA LYS A 51 0.89 -5.38 -4.54
C LYS A 51 1.90 -6.00 -5.49
N SER A 52 1.58 -6.09 -6.78
CA SER A 52 2.43 -6.69 -7.80
C SER A 52 3.74 -5.92 -7.98
N ILE A 53 3.64 -4.61 -8.25
CA ILE A 53 4.81 -3.75 -8.53
C ILE A 53 5.72 -3.68 -7.30
N SER A 54 5.16 -3.47 -6.11
CA SER A 54 5.95 -3.40 -4.88
C SER A 54 6.63 -4.73 -4.55
N ALA A 55 5.97 -5.88 -4.75
CA ALA A 55 6.57 -7.19 -4.50
C ALA A 55 7.78 -7.44 -5.41
N VAL A 56 7.64 -7.15 -6.71
CA VAL A 56 8.74 -7.30 -7.68
C VAL A 56 9.90 -6.39 -7.30
N HIS A 57 9.63 -5.12 -7.02
CA HIS A 57 10.64 -4.12 -6.70
C HIS A 57 11.38 -4.42 -5.39
N ILE A 58 10.66 -4.79 -4.33
CA ILE A 58 11.27 -5.11 -3.03
C ILE A 58 12.11 -6.37 -3.11
N PHE A 59 11.65 -7.42 -3.80
CA PHE A 59 12.45 -8.64 -3.94
C PHE A 59 13.64 -8.49 -4.89
N SER A 60 13.57 -7.63 -5.90
CA SER A 60 14.71 -7.33 -6.76
C SER A 60 15.77 -6.48 -6.04
N THR A 61 15.33 -5.53 -5.22
CA THR A 61 16.19 -4.62 -4.44
C THR A 61 16.81 -5.31 -3.22
N PHE A 62 16.03 -6.10 -2.49
CA PHE A 62 16.44 -6.79 -1.27
C PHE A 62 16.43 -8.30 -1.47
N LYS A 63 17.34 -8.81 -2.30
CA LYS A 63 17.40 -10.24 -2.69
C LYS A 63 17.47 -11.21 -1.51
N ASP A 64 18.11 -10.80 -0.42
CA ASP A 64 18.21 -11.59 0.81
C ASP A 64 16.92 -11.63 1.63
N LEU A 65 16.06 -10.62 1.50
CA LEU A 65 14.80 -10.54 2.24
C LEU A 65 13.88 -11.71 1.88
N LYS A 66 13.76 -12.00 0.58
CA LYS A 66 12.96 -13.13 0.10
C LYS A 66 13.44 -14.45 0.71
N LYS A 67 14.75 -14.68 0.73
CA LYS A 67 15.36 -15.91 1.28
C LYS A 67 15.17 -16.03 2.80
N ARG A 68 15.28 -14.92 3.54
CA ARG A 68 15.29 -14.93 5.02
C ARG A 68 13.91 -14.87 5.66
N ARG A 69 12.91 -14.32 4.96
CA ARG A 69 11.61 -13.98 5.56
C ARG A 69 10.40 -14.44 4.73
N PHE A 70 10.56 -14.68 3.43
CA PHE A 70 9.47 -15.02 2.52
C PHE A 70 9.78 -16.26 1.66
N TRP A 71 10.50 -17.23 2.24
CA TRP A 71 10.85 -18.43 1.52
C TRP A 71 9.58 -19.25 1.26
N GLY A 72 9.26 -19.48 -0.02
CA GLY A 72 8.03 -20.16 -0.44
C GLY A 72 6.77 -19.29 -0.42
N SER A 73 6.87 -17.98 -0.15
CA SER A 73 5.72 -17.06 -0.10
C SER A 73 5.94 -15.76 -0.90
N GLY A 74 4.86 -15.00 -1.07
CA GLY A 74 4.87 -13.65 -1.62
C GLY A 74 5.07 -12.57 -0.55
N LEU A 75 5.38 -11.34 -0.98
CA LEU A 75 5.48 -10.19 -0.06
C LEU A 75 4.14 -9.89 0.63
N TRP A 76 3.04 -10.15 -0.08
CA TRP A 76 1.68 -9.86 0.36
C TRP A 76 0.85 -11.14 0.47
N SER A 77 -0.10 -11.15 1.40
CA SER A 77 -1.17 -12.15 1.44
C SER A 77 -2.12 -11.96 0.25
N ASP A 78 -3.00 -12.94 -0.02
CA ASP A 78 -4.00 -12.82 -1.08
C ASP A 78 -5.10 -11.79 -0.74
N GLY A 79 -5.38 -11.64 0.56
CA GLY A 79 -6.38 -10.71 1.08
C GLY A 79 -6.07 -9.24 0.78
N THR A 80 -7.12 -8.47 0.57
CA THR A 80 -7.07 -7.00 0.50
C THR A 80 -8.39 -6.47 1.05
N PHE A 81 -8.32 -5.42 1.89
CA PHE A 81 -9.49 -4.67 2.31
C PHE A 81 -9.53 -3.32 1.60
N TYR A 82 -10.70 -2.93 1.13
CA TYR A 82 -10.96 -1.61 0.56
C TYR A 82 -12.30 -1.09 1.07
N SER A 83 -12.35 0.20 1.37
CA SER A 83 -13.55 0.89 1.83
C SER A 83 -13.53 2.29 1.24
N SER A 84 -14.67 2.76 0.73
CA SER A 84 -14.83 4.14 0.30
C SER A 84 -15.02 5.04 1.52
N VAL A 85 -14.44 6.23 1.47
CA VAL A 85 -14.69 7.26 2.47
C VAL A 85 -15.48 8.37 1.78
N GLY A 86 -16.78 8.45 2.06
CA GLY A 86 -17.66 9.46 1.48
C GLY A 86 -17.47 10.82 2.16
N GLY A 87 -17.21 11.88 1.39
CA GLY A 87 -17.22 13.28 1.86
C GLY A 87 -16.16 13.67 2.90
N ALA A 88 -15.17 12.82 3.17
CA ALA A 88 -14.19 13.08 4.22
C ALA A 88 -13.16 14.12 3.81
N SER A 89 -13.02 15.15 4.65
CA SER A 89 -11.89 16.09 4.60
C SER A 89 -10.57 15.38 4.93
N GLU A 90 -9.44 15.99 4.56
CA GLU A 90 -8.10 15.45 4.84
C GLU A 90 -7.88 15.15 6.34
N GLU A 91 -8.56 15.87 7.22
CA GLU A 91 -8.54 15.68 8.67
C GLU A 91 -9.21 14.37 9.09
N ALA A 92 -10.37 14.04 8.51
CA ALA A 92 -11.08 12.80 8.81
C ALA A 92 -10.28 11.57 8.35
N VAL A 93 -9.51 11.72 7.26
CA VAL A 93 -8.58 10.72 6.75
C VAL A 93 -7.40 10.52 7.69
N LYS A 94 -6.76 11.62 8.13
CA LYS A 94 -5.65 11.57 9.09
C LYS A 94 -6.11 10.95 10.41
N GLN A 95 -7.31 11.27 10.88
CA GLN A 95 -7.91 10.65 12.07
C GLN A 95 -8.23 9.17 11.88
N TYR A 96 -8.72 8.75 10.71
CA TYR A 96 -8.95 7.33 10.42
C TYR A 96 -7.63 6.53 10.52
N ILE A 97 -6.56 7.02 9.90
CA ILE A 97 -5.24 6.34 9.97
C ILE A 97 -4.71 6.35 11.41
N ALA A 98 -4.83 7.46 12.14
CA ALA A 98 -4.39 7.57 13.52
C ALA A 98 -5.17 6.64 14.48
N THR A 99 -6.46 6.42 14.24
CA THR A 99 -7.30 5.54 15.09
C THR A 99 -7.08 4.06 14.80
N GLN A 100 -6.76 3.67 13.57
CA GLN A 100 -6.34 2.29 13.27
C GLN A 100 -5.02 1.91 13.96
N LYS A 101 -4.15 2.88 14.22
CA LYS A 101 -2.90 2.69 14.99
C LYS A 101 -3.12 2.23 16.44
N GLN A 102 -4.28 2.53 17.05
CA GLN A 102 -4.58 2.19 18.44
C GLN A 102 -5.30 0.84 18.61
N ARG A 103 -5.73 0.21 17.51
CA ARG A 103 -6.48 -1.04 17.52
C ARG A 103 -5.65 -2.27 17.14
N GLY A 104 -4.37 -2.07 16.81
CA GLY A 104 -3.38 -3.13 16.56
C GLY A 104 -2.47 -3.36 17.75
#